data_AF-A0A916SUZ9-F1
#
_entry.id   AF-A0A916SUZ9-F1
#
_cell.length_a   1.000
_cell.length_b   1.000
_cell.length_c   1.000
_cell.angle_alpha   90.00
_cell.angle_beta   90.00
_cell.angle_gamma   90.00
#
_symmetry.space_group_name_H-M   'P 1'
#
loop_
_entity.id
_entity.type
_entity.pdbx_description
1 polymer ?
#
loop_
_entity_poly.entity_id
_entity_poly.type
_entity_poly.pdbx_seq_one_letter_code
_entity_poly.pdbx_strand_id
1 'polypeptide(L)'
;MTQHPEAAASSLDDRFTFSYQQIGELDDDQRWSTWGSCQPLSRGPQPWPDWIITDDAAVDTELGILKTGKEADVFLLERSAPLDDRSVVLAAKRYRDSSHRTFHRTTDYTDGRKLPKKGGREARAMAKSTSFGKSVAAGMWAWAEWESLVRFHSAGLPVPYPVQVDGTEILMELVLGDDGAPAPRLAATRPDRKLLESLWSQLTGAITGLAALGCVHGDLSAYNLLVSGERLVLIDLPQTVDLFANPHGMEMLQRDCTNVATWFRARGLDVDGEELFGDVVARAV
;
A
#
# COMPACT_ATOMS: atom_id res chain seq x y z
N MET A 1 58.55 -27.74 -40.85
CA MET A 1 57.19 -28.25 -41.06
C MET A 1 56.81 -28.96 -39.77
N THR A 2 56.22 -28.23 -38.83
CA THR A 2 55.89 -28.71 -37.50
C THR A 2 54.41 -28.40 -37.32
N GLN A 3 53.56 -29.42 -37.46
CA GLN A 3 52.12 -29.29 -37.26
C GLN A 3 51.84 -29.15 -35.76
N HIS A 4 51.18 -28.07 -35.37
CA HIS A 4 50.51 -27.98 -34.08
C HIS A 4 49.24 -28.84 -34.13
N PRO A 5 48.94 -29.66 -33.11
CA PRO A 5 47.67 -30.35 -33.04
C PRO A 5 46.56 -29.34 -32.79
N GLU A 6 45.51 -29.37 -33.61
CA GLU A 6 44.26 -28.67 -33.35
C GLU A 6 43.71 -29.14 -32.01
N ALA A 7 43.59 -28.22 -31.05
CA ALA A 7 42.89 -28.47 -29.81
C ALA A 7 41.42 -28.74 -30.14
N ALA A 8 40.95 -29.95 -29.85
CA ALA A 8 39.55 -30.30 -29.92
C ALA A 8 38.74 -29.32 -29.05
N ALA A 9 37.79 -28.63 -29.67
CA ALA A 9 36.83 -27.80 -28.97
C ALA A 9 36.08 -28.68 -27.96
N SER A 10 36.41 -28.51 -26.67
CA SER A 10 35.68 -29.10 -25.56
C SER A 10 34.23 -28.64 -25.66
N SER A 11 33.31 -29.54 -26.01
CA SER A 11 31.87 -29.31 -25.88
C SER A 11 31.58 -29.08 -24.41
N LEU A 12 31.46 -27.80 -24.01
CA LEU A 12 31.06 -27.44 -22.66
C LEU A 12 29.69 -28.07 -22.39
N ASP A 13 29.56 -28.71 -21.24
CA ASP A 13 28.31 -29.30 -20.79
C ASP A 13 27.31 -28.16 -20.54
N ASP A 14 26.18 -28.18 -21.25
CA ASP A 14 25.16 -27.12 -21.18
C ASP A 14 24.67 -26.84 -19.75
N ARG A 15 24.81 -27.82 -18.83
CA ARG A 15 24.48 -27.65 -17.40
C ARG A 15 25.40 -26.68 -16.65
N PHE A 16 26.56 -26.34 -17.23
CA PHE A 16 27.54 -25.41 -16.69
C PHE A 16 27.79 -24.22 -17.62
N THR A 17 26.98 -24.06 -18.67
CA THR A 17 26.98 -22.86 -19.51
C THR A 17 25.92 -21.90 -18.99
N PHE A 18 26.31 -20.64 -18.79
CA PHE A 18 25.40 -19.57 -18.42
C PHE A 18 25.32 -18.59 -19.60
N SER A 19 24.11 -18.28 -20.06
CA SER A 19 23.88 -17.18 -20.98
C SER A 19 23.92 -15.88 -20.17
N TYR A 20 25.00 -15.13 -20.30
CA TYR A 20 25.09 -13.78 -19.74
C TYR A 20 24.53 -12.78 -20.76
N GLN A 21 23.49 -12.06 -20.37
CA GLN A 21 23.00 -10.91 -21.12
C GLN A 21 23.32 -9.66 -20.31
N GLN A 22 24.16 -8.79 -20.89
CA GLN A 22 24.48 -7.51 -20.27
C GLN A 22 23.26 -6.59 -20.39
N ILE A 23 22.74 -6.13 -19.25
CA ILE A 23 21.79 -5.03 -19.20
C ILE A 23 22.61 -3.72 -19.22
N GLY A 24 22.14 -2.73 -19.99
CA GLY A 24 22.82 -1.45 -20.16
C GLY A 24 22.93 -0.62 -18.87
N GLU A 25 23.55 0.55 -18.97
CA GLU A 25 23.49 1.54 -17.88
C GLU A 25 22.04 2.02 -17.69
N LEU A 26 21.65 2.24 -16.43
CA LEU A 26 20.33 2.73 -16.08
C LEU A 26 20.23 4.23 -16.35
N ASP A 27 19.05 4.69 -16.76
CA ASP A 27 18.74 6.12 -16.91
C ASP A 27 18.63 6.82 -15.53
N ASP A 28 18.65 8.16 -15.51
CA ASP A 28 18.64 8.98 -14.27
C ASP A 28 17.39 8.74 -13.39
N ASP A 29 16.28 8.32 -14.00
CA ASP A 29 15.00 8.01 -13.35
C ASP A 29 14.82 6.51 -13.05
N GLN A 30 15.86 5.70 -13.27
CA GLN A 30 15.83 4.26 -13.08
C GLN A 30 16.70 3.81 -11.90
N ARG A 31 16.29 2.69 -11.30
CA ARG A 31 17.08 1.96 -10.30
C ARG A 31 16.83 0.47 -10.43
N TRP A 32 17.78 -0.34 -9.97
CA TRP A 32 17.50 -1.77 -9.76
C TRP A 32 16.36 -1.94 -8.75
N SER A 33 15.47 -2.87 -9.03
CA SER A 33 14.39 -3.23 -8.14
C SER A 33 14.92 -3.62 -6.76
N THR A 34 14.32 -3.09 -5.71
CA THR A 34 14.65 -3.46 -4.33
C THR A 34 14.00 -4.77 -3.88
N TRP A 35 13.29 -5.47 -4.77
CA TRP A 35 12.62 -6.74 -4.43
C TRP A 35 13.60 -7.79 -3.89
N GLY A 36 14.69 -8.04 -4.62
CA GLY A 36 15.70 -9.05 -4.25
C GLY A 36 16.47 -8.69 -2.98
N SER A 37 16.67 -7.39 -2.73
CA SER A 37 17.45 -6.87 -1.60
C SER A 37 16.65 -6.63 -0.31
N CYS A 38 15.32 -6.50 -0.40
CA CYS A 38 14.48 -6.33 0.79
C CYS A 38 14.37 -7.65 1.60
N GLN A 39 14.14 -7.51 2.91
CA GLN A 39 13.97 -8.66 3.78
C GLN A 39 12.72 -9.47 3.39
N PRO A 40 12.69 -10.81 3.57
CA PRO A 40 11.53 -11.62 3.19
C PRO A 40 10.20 -11.15 3.81
N LEU A 41 10.21 -10.64 5.04
CA LEU A 41 9.01 -10.11 5.72
C LEU A 41 8.57 -8.72 5.22
N SER A 42 9.40 -8.09 4.39
CA SER A 42 9.10 -6.83 3.71
C SER A 42 8.45 -7.05 2.34
N ARG A 43 8.14 -8.29 1.97
CA ARG A 43 7.47 -8.67 0.71
C ARG A 43 6.01 -9.05 0.98
N GLY A 44 5.17 -8.84 -0.01
CA GLY A 44 3.73 -9.07 0.09
C GLY A 44 3.37 -10.51 0.47
N PRO A 45 2.16 -10.72 1.01
CA PRO A 45 1.69 -12.04 1.43
C PRO A 45 1.59 -13.00 0.25
N GLN A 46 1.98 -14.26 0.46
CA GLN A 46 1.87 -15.32 -0.55
C GLN A 46 0.45 -15.93 -0.60
N PRO A 47 0.02 -16.50 -1.75
CA PRO A 47 0.74 -16.53 -3.02
C PRO A 47 0.81 -15.14 -3.67
N TRP A 48 1.95 -14.85 -4.30
CA TRP A 48 2.13 -13.56 -4.98
C TRP A 48 1.29 -13.53 -6.26
N PRO A 49 0.58 -12.41 -6.54
CA PRO A 49 -0.07 -12.23 -7.82
C PRO A 49 0.88 -12.36 -9.00
N ASP A 50 0.40 -12.96 -10.09
CA ASP A 50 1.20 -13.25 -11.30
C ASP A 50 1.75 -11.99 -11.99
N TRP A 51 1.13 -10.83 -11.73
CA TRP A 51 1.57 -9.55 -12.26
C TRP A 51 2.79 -8.98 -11.54
N ILE A 52 3.19 -9.54 -10.39
CA ILE A 52 4.38 -9.08 -9.67
C ILE A 52 5.63 -9.60 -10.36
N ILE A 53 6.50 -8.67 -10.74
CA ILE A 53 7.84 -8.97 -11.22
C ILE A 53 8.76 -9.11 -10.00
N THR A 54 9.34 -10.30 -9.86
CA THR A 54 10.21 -10.69 -8.73
C THR A 54 11.66 -10.93 -9.15
N ASP A 55 11.97 -10.68 -10.42
CA ASP A 55 13.26 -10.91 -11.05
C ASP A 55 14.37 -10.07 -10.39
N ASP A 56 15.52 -10.68 -10.10
CA ASP A 56 16.67 -9.98 -9.51
C ASP A 56 17.21 -8.87 -10.43
N ALA A 57 16.98 -8.99 -11.73
CA ALA A 57 17.37 -8.03 -12.75
C ALA A 57 16.23 -7.06 -13.13
N ALA A 58 15.15 -6.99 -12.35
CA ALA A 58 14.08 -6.04 -12.60
C ALA A 58 14.55 -4.59 -12.37
N VAL A 59 14.00 -3.67 -13.16
CA VAL A 59 14.31 -2.24 -13.11
C VAL A 59 13.05 -1.48 -12.69
N ASP A 60 13.18 -0.62 -11.69
CA ASP A 60 12.15 0.31 -11.26
C ASP A 60 12.41 1.68 -11.93
N THR A 61 11.43 2.22 -12.66
CA THR A 61 11.49 3.51 -13.38
C THR A 61 10.46 4.48 -12.80
N GLU A 62 10.88 5.72 -12.48
CA GLU A 62 9.98 6.76 -11.96
C GLU A 62 9.14 7.38 -13.08
N LEU A 63 7.83 7.14 -13.07
CA LEU A 63 6.91 7.73 -14.05
C LEU A 63 6.36 9.11 -13.62
N GLY A 64 6.65 9.52 -12.38
CA GLY A 64 6.27 10.82 -11.83
C GLY A 64 5.27 10.75 -10.68
N ILE A 65 4.77 11.91 -10.26
CA ILE A 65 3.94 12.03 -9.06
C ILE A 65 2.46 11.81 -9.36
N LEU A 66 1.83 10.88 -8.64
CA LEU A 66 0.38 10.64 -8.69
C LEU A 66 -0.36 11.61 -7.76
N LYS A 67 0.15 11.79 -6.53
CA LYS A 67 -0.50 12.61 -5.51
C LYS A 67 0.51 13.15 -4.50
N THR A 68 0.43 14.44 -4.20
CA THR A 68 1.13 15.03 -3.06
C THR A 68 0.29 14.97 -1.79
N GLY A 69 0.95 14.73 -0.66
CA GLY A 69 0.31 14.72 0.66
C GLY A 69 1.14 15.43 1.73
N LYS A 70 0.49 15.69 2.86
CA LYS A 70 1.13 16.33 4.03
C LYS A 70 2.22 15.45 4.65
N GLU A 71 1.98 14.13 4.67
CA GLU A 71 2.84 13.16 5.37
C GLU A 71 3.58 12.23 4.40
N ALA A 72 3.00 11.98 3.24
CA ALA A 72 3.59 11.15 2.20
C ALA A 72 3.17 11.64 0.82
N ASP A 73 4.01 11.37 -0.18
CA ASP A 73 3.67 11.50 -1.59
C ASP A 73 3.47 10.11 -2.20
N VAL A 74 2.63 10.02 -3.22
CA VAL A 74 2.42 8.81 -4.00
C VAL A 74 2.94 9.05 -5.41
N PHE A 75 3.83 8.20 -5.87
CA PHE A 75 4.43 8.21 -7.20
C PHE A 75 3.93 7.01 -8.02
N LEU A 76 3.97 7.17 -9.35
CA LEU A 76 3.84 6.07 -10.29
C LEU A 76 5.25 5.52 -10.56
N LEU A 77 5.40 4.21 -10.41
CA LEU A 77 6.68 3.53 -10.60
C LEU A 77 6.45 2.31 -11.47
N GLU A 78 7.11 2.23 -12.62
CA GLU A 78 7.09 1.04 -13.45
C GLU A 78 8.19 0.09 -13.02
N ARG A 79 7.83 -1.15 -12.70
CA ARG A 79 8.78 -2.25 -12.60
C ARG A 79 8.77 -3.02 -13.90
N SER A 80 9.91 -3.14 -14.57
CA SER A 80 10.08 -3.93 -15.77
C SER A 80 11.07 -5.07 -15.54
N ALA A 81 10.89 -6.18 -16.27
CA ALA A 81 11.84 -7.27 -16.38
C ALA A 81 12.49 -7.17 -17.78
N PRO A 82 13.70 -6.59 -17.91
CA PRO A 82 14.30 -6.28 -19.21
C PRO A 82 14.59 -7.49 -20.11
N LEU A 83 14.55 -8.71 -19.55
CA LEU A 83 14.87 -9.94 -20.26
C LEU A 83 13.65 -10.60 -20.92
N ASP A 84 12.42 -10.22 -20.56
CA ASP A 84 11.20 -10.87 -21.03
C ASP A 84 10.03 -9.90 -21.33
N ASP A 85 10.33 -8.61 -21.46
CA ASP A 85 9.41 -7.52 -21.84
C ASP A 85 8.16 -7.38 -20.96
N ARG A 86 8.16 -7.97 -19.74
CA ARG A 86 7.08 -7.74 -18.76
C ARG A 86 7.28 -6.41 -18.07
N SER A 87 6.20 -5.66 -17.86
CA SER A 87 6.20 -4.52 -16.94
C SER A 87 4.90 -4.42 -16.14
N VAL A 88 4.99 -3.78 -14.98
CA VAL A 88 3.84 -3.44 -14.14
C VAL A 88 4.04 -2.07 -13.53
N VAL A 89 2.98 -1.26 -13.51
CA VAL A 89 2.98 0.02 -12.82
C VAL A 89 2.46 -0.15 -11.40
N LEU A 90 3.21 0.37 -10.44
CA LEU A 90 2.95 0.31 -9.01
C LEU A 90 2.70 1.72 -8.46
N ALA A 91 1.97 1.78 -7.34
CA ALA A 91 1.88 2.99 -6.53
C ALA A 91 2.99 2.97 -5.47
N ALA A 92 3.91 3.93 -5.54
CA ALA A 92 5.01 4.08 -4.58
C ALA A 92 4.68 5.20 -3.59
N LYS A 93 4.28 4.83 -2.37
CA LYS A 93 3.99 5.79 -1.30
C LYS A 93 5.25 6.03 -0.46
N ARG A 94 5.76 7.26 -0.49
CA ARG A 94 6.99 7.69 0.19
C ARG A 94 6.68 8.65 1.32
N TYR A 95 7.01 8.25 2.53
CA TYR A 95 6.84 9.08 3.73
C TYR A 95 7.89 10.19 3.80
N ARG A 96 7.44 11.41 4.10
CA ARG A 96 8.31 12.57 4.25
C ARG A 96 9.02 12.54 5.61
N ASP A 97 10.26 12.99 5.61
CA ASP A 97 10.97 13.36 6.83
C ASP A 97 10.20 14.49 7.56
N SER A 98 10.15 14.44 8.90
CA SER A 98 9.32 15.33 9.73
C SER A 98 9.62 16.83 9.59
N SER A 99 10.69 17.23 8.89
CA SER A 99 10.93 18.63 8.51
C SER A 99 9.85 19.23 7.60
N HIS A 100 9.09 18.42 6.86
CA HIS A 100 8.08 18.90 5.90
C HIS A 100 6.63 18.69 6.36
N ARG A 101 6.40 18.31 7.63
CA ARG A 101 5.04 18.31 8.19
C ARG A 101 4.61 19.76 8.41
N THR A 102 3.75 20.28 7.55
CA THR A 102 3.06 21.55 7.81
C THR A 102 2.21 21.34 9.07
N PHE A 103 2.71 21.89 10.18
CA PHE A 103 2.11 21.84 11.51
C PHE A 103 0.61 22.09 11.46
N HIS A 104 -0.21 21.19 12.02
CA HIS A 104 -1.39 21.48 12.83
C HIS A 104 -2.10 20.19 13.29
N ARG A 105 -2.24 20.05 14.63
CA ARG A 105 -2.99 19.05 15.43
C ARG A 105 -2.48 17.60 15.40
N THR A 106 -1.53 17.30 16.29
CA THR A 106 -0.95 15.95 16.50
C THR A 106 -1.35 15.31 17.83
N THR A 107 -2.34 15.83 18.55
CA THR A 107 -2.59 15.36 19.92
C THR A 107 -3.49 14.14 20.03
N ASP A 108 -4.31 13.85 18.99
CA ASP A 108 -5.31 12.78 19.09
C ASP A 108 -4.89 11.48 18.36
N TYR A 109 -3.82 11.51 17.56
CA TYR A 109 -3.44 10.40 16.66
C TYR A 109 -2.40 9.42 17.21
N THR A 110 -1.69 9.80 18.27
CA THR A 110 -0.62 8.99 18.85
C THR A 110 -1.09 8.08 19.98
N ASP A 111 -2.31 8.25 20.49
CA ASP A 111 -2.84 7.46 21.59
C ASP A 111 -3.34 6.10 21.08
N GLY A 112 -2.63 5.03 21.45
CA GLY A 112 -2.94 3.64 21.08
C GLY A 112 -1.91 2.94 20.19
N ARG A 113 -0.87 3.62 19.69
CA ARG A 113 0.15 2.98 18.82
C ARG A 113 1.29 2.35 19.62
N LYS A 114 1.80 1.21 19.15
CA LYS A 114 3.01 0.57 19.67
C LYS A 114 4.24 1.43 19.35
N LEU A 115 4.51 2.43 20.20
CA LEU A 115 5.76 3.17 20.19
C LEU A 115 6.94 2.21 20.42
N PRO A 116 8.15 2.53 19.90
CA PRO A 116 9.31 1.68 20.11
C PRO A 116 9.58 1.53 21.61
N LYS A 117 10.00 0.32 22.02
CA LYS A 117 10.25 0.01 23.43
C LYS A 117 11.13 1.10 24.07
N LYS A 118 10.68 1.64 25.19
CA LYS A 118 11.39 2.69 25.95
C LYS A 118 12.84 2.26 26.19
N GLY A 119 13.80 3.01 25.63
CA GLY A 119 15.24 2.74 25.74
C GLY A 119 15.89 2.00 24.57
N GLY A 120 15.13 1.58 23.55
CA GLY A 120 15.63 0.96 22.31
C GLY A 120 16.43 1.90 21.41
N ARG A 121 17.12 1.35 20.39
CA ARG A 121 17.94 2.13 19.45
C ARG A 121 17.10 3.13 18.65
N GLU A 122 15.90 2.76 18.19
CA GLU A 122 15.01 3.70 17.47
C GLU A 122 14.52 4.82 18.40
N ALA A 123 14.11 4.49 19.63
CA ALA A 123 13.66 5.48 20.62
C ALA A 123 14.75 6.54 20.92
N ARG A 124 16.02 6.12 20.99
CA ARG A 124 17.16 7.04 21.19
C ARG A 124 17.47 7.86 19.93
N ALA A 125 17.27 7.30 18.73
CA ALA A 125 17.46 8.02 17.48
C ALA A 125 16.40 9.12 17.32
N MET A 126 15.12 8.83 17.61
CA MET A 126 14.04 9.82 17.55
C MET A 126 14.20 10.95 18.58
N ALA A 127 14.70 10.64 19.78
CA ALA A 127 14.91 11.64 20.84
C ALA A 127 15.94 12.73 20.46
N LYS A 128 16.78 12.48 19.46
CA LYS A 128 17.86 13.40 19.06
C LYS A 128 17.47 14.34 17.92
N SER A 129 16.27 14.22 17.34
CA SER A 129 15.74 15.08 16.27
C SER A 129 16.69 15.35 15.09
N THR A 130 17.66 14.46 14.85
CA THR A 130 18.62 14.54 13.73
C THR A 130 17.96 14.05 12.43
N SER A 131 18.52 14.38 11.26
CA SER A 131 18.04 13.85 9.96
C SER A 131 17.90 12.32 10.00
N PHE A 132 18.86 11.62 10.59
CA PHE A 132 18.79 10.18 10.82
C PHE A 132 17.60 9.80 11.72
N GLY A 133 17.39 10.48 12.85
CA GLY A 133 16.26 10.20 13.74
C GLY A 133 14.89 10.45 13.10
N LYS A 134 14.79 11.41 12.20
CA LYS A 134 13.56 11.73 11.46
C LYS A 134 13.29 10.74 10.33
N SER A 135 14.32 10.28 9.62
CA SER A 135 14.24 9.17 8.66
C SER A 135 13.80 7.87 9.34
N VAL A 136 14.33 7.57 10.53
CA VAL A 136 13.87 6.42 11.35
C VAL A 136 12.39 6.57 11.70
N ALA A 137 11.94 7.76 12.11
CA ALA A 137 10.53 7.99 12.40
C ALA A 137 9.65 7.76 11.16
N ALA A 138 10.01 8.33 10.00
CA ALA A 138 9.30 8.12 8.74
C ALA A 138 9.23 6.63 8.35
N GLY A 139 10.30 5.86 8.56
CA GLY A 139 10.33 4.43 8.31
C GLY A 139 9.36 3.66 9.21
N MET A 140 9.16 4.10 10.46
CA MET A 140 8.14 3.52 11.33
C MET A 140 6.71 3.76 10.83
N TRP A 141 6.44 4.91 10.19
CA TRP A 141 5.13 5.17 9.58
C TRP A 141 4.89 4.25 8.37
N ALA A 142 5.90 4.11 7.51
CA ALA A 142 5.84 3.18 6.38
C ALA A 142 5.61 1.74 6.87
N TRP A 143 6.34 1.31 7.90
CA TRP A 143 6.18 -0.03 8.45
C TRP A 143 4.82 -0.26 9.10
N ALA A 144 4.28 0.72 9.82
CA ALA A 144 2.95 0.59 10.43
C ALA A 144 1.84 0.47 9.36
N GLU A 145 1.91 1.27 8.29
CA GLU A 145 0.96 1.14 7.17
C GLU A 145 1.14 -0.18 6.42
N TRP A 146 2.38 -0.63 6.23
CA TRP A 146 2.69 -1.94 5.67
C TRP A 146 2.02 -3.07 6.48
N GLU A 147 2.18 -3.07 7.80
CA GLU A 147 1.56 -4.07 8.67
C GLU A 147 0.03 -4.06 8.56
N SER A 148 -0.59 -2.88 8.52
CA SER A 148 -2.04 -2.75 8.32
C SER A 148 -2.47 -3.27 6.94
N LEU A 149 -1.78 -2.89 5.86
CA LEU A 149 -2.09 -3.36 4.51
C LEU A 149 -1.98 -4.88 4.39
N VAL A 150 -0.88 -5.47 4.89
CA VAL A 150 -0.69 -6.93 4.88
C VAL A 150 -1.78 -7.62 5.68
N ARG A 151 -2.11 -7.11 6.86
CA ARG A 151 -3.16 -7.66 7.72
C ARG A 151 -4.53 -7.63 7.04
N PHE A 152 -4.93 -6.48 6.50
CA PHE A 152 -6.24 -6.29 5.90
C PHE A 152 -6.38 -7.06 4.59
N HIS A 153 -5.35 -7.03 3.74
CA HIS A 153 -5.32 -7.82 2.51
C HIS A 153 -5.43 -9.33 2.82
N SER A 154 -4.66 -9.82 3.79
CA SER A 154 -4.68 -11.24 4.19
C SER A 154 -6.02 -11.67 4.79
N ALA A 155 -6.80 -10.73 5.33
CA ALA A 155 -8.16 -10.95 5.81
C ALA A 155 -9.22 -10.86 4.69
N GLY A 156 -8.82 -10.64 3.44
CA GLY A 156 -9.71 -10.50 2.29
C GLY A 156 -10.42 -9.14 2.22
N LEU A 157 -9.97 -8.14 2.98
CA LEU A 157 -10.50 -6.78 2.86
C LEU A 157 -10.07 -6.15 1.54
N PRO A 158 -10.94 -5.33 0.92
CA PRO A 158 -10.64 -4.74 -0.37
C PRO A 158 -9.70 -3.54 -0.21
N VAL A 159 -8.41 -3.82 -0.07
CA VAL A 159 -7.31 -2.85 0.01
C VAL A 159 -6.33 -3.12 -1.15
N PRO A 160 -5.47 -2.16 -1.52
CA PRO A 160 -4.42 -2.42 -2.51
C PRO A 160 -3.50 -3.56 -2.04
N TYR A 161 -3.13 -4.47 -2.94
CA TYR A 161 -2.16 -5.50 -2.60
C TYR A 161 -0.82 -4.86 -2.18
N PRO A 162 -0.27 -5.16 -0.99
CA PRO A 162 1.02 -4.64 -0.54
C PRO A 162 2.15 -5.41 -1.21
N VAL A 163 2.89 -4.78 -2.14
CA VAL A 163 3.97 -5.43 -2.89
C VAL A 163 5.22 -5.56 -2.02
N GLN A 164 5.72 -4.45 -1.49
CA GLN A 164 6.88 -4.45 -0.60
C GLN A 164 6.99 -3.16 0.21
N VAL A 165 7.78 -3.20 1.27
CA VAL A 165 8.20 -2.01 2.04
C VAL A 165 9.73 -1.95 2.11
N ASP A 166 10.31 -0.79 1.84
CA ASP A 166 11.75 -0.57 2.00
C ASP A 166 12.02 0.85 2.54
N GLY A 167 12.68 0.93 3.68
CA GLY A 167 12.90 2.19 4.38
C GLY A 167 11.60 2.97 4.66
N THR A 168 11.40 4.07 3.92
CA THR A 168 10.23 4.96 4.04
C THR A 168 9.24 4.81 2.89
N GLU A 169 9.44 3.82 2.02
CA GLU A 169 8.64 3.57 0.82
C GLU A 169 7.81 2.30 0.95
N ILE A 170 6.55 2.37 0.55
CA ILE A 170 5.69 1.21 0.33
C ILE A 170 5.34 1.17 -1.15
N LEU A 171 5.63 0.04 -1.80
CA LEU A 171 5.11 -0.28 -3.12
C LEU A 171 3.84 -1.10 -2.94
N MET A 172 2.77 -0.72 -3.63
CA MET A 172 1.49 -1.40 -3.60
C MET A 172 0.85 -1.43 -4.99
N GLU A 173 -0.18 -2.25 -5.14
CA GLU A 173 -1.04 -2.28 -6.33
C GLU A 173 -1.46 -0.86 -6.72
N LEU A 174 -1.17 -0.48 -7.97
CA LEU A 174 -1.86 0.65 -8.59
C LEU A 174 -3.25 0.17 -9.00
N VAL A 175 -4.27 0.59 -8.26
CA VAL A 175 -5.66 0.26 -8.61
C VAL A 175 -6.02 1.01 -9.89
N LEU A 176 -6.31 0.28 -10.96
CA LEU A 176 -6.66 0.83 -12.28
C LEU A 176 -8.17 0.81 -12.50
N GLY A 177 -8.69 1.80 -13.22
CA GLY A 177 -10.04 1.77 -13.79
C GLY A 177 -10.08 0.96 -15.09
N ASP A 178 -11.28 0.79 -15.64
CA ASP A 178 -11.51 0.03 -16.88
C ASP A 178 -10.82 0.65 -18.11
N ASP A 179 -10.45 1.93 -18.02
CA ASP A 179 -9.73 2.70 -19.04
C ASP A 179 -8.21 2.57 -18.94
N GLY A 180 -7.70 1.79 -17.96
CA GLY A 180 -6.27 1.64 -17.69
C GLY A 180 -5.64 2.85 -16.97
N ALA A 181 -6.42 3.87 -16.60
CA ALA A 181 -5.96 4.97 -15.78
C ALA A 181 -6.08 4.64 -14.28
N PRO A 182 -5.39 5.35 -13.37
CA PRO A 182 -5.60 5.19 -11.94
C PRO A 182 -7.08 5.35 -11.56
N ALA A 183 -7.60 4.41 -10.79
CA ALA A 183 -9.01 4.36 -10.43
C ALA A 183 -9.48 5.66 -9.76
N PRO A 184 -10.64 6.21 -10.14
CA PRO A 184 -11.16 7.41 -9.54
C PRO A 184 -11.59 7.16 -8.08
N ARG A 185 -11.54 8.23 -7.28
CA ARG A 185 -12.17 8.23 -5.96
C ARG A 185 -13.68 8.11 -6.09
N LEU A 186 -14.33 7.38 -5.19
CA LEU A 186 -15.79 7.24 -5.14
C LEU A 186 -16.48 8.61 -5.22
N ALA A 187 -15.98 9.63 -4.51
CA ALA A 187 -16.50 11.00 -4.55
C ALA A 187 -16.58 11.62 -5.97
N ALA A 188 -15.65 11.26 -6.87
CA ALA A 188 -15.60 11.74 -8.25
C ALA A 188 -16.48 10.91 -9.20
N THR A 189 -16.96 9.73 -8.77
CA THR A 189 -17.79 8.85 -9.60
C THR A 189 -19.28 9.22 -9.56
N ARG A 190 -20.01 8.73 -10.56
CA ARG A 190 -21.48 8.80 -10.65
C ARG A 190 -22.02 7.41 -11.04
N PRO A 191 -21.95 6.42 -10.13
CA PRO A 191 -22.41 5.08 -10.41
C PRO A 191 -23.92 5.08 -10.65
N ASP A 192 -24.39 4.17 -11.51
CA ASP A 192 -25.82 3.89 -11.61
C ASP A 192 -26.34 3.23 -10.33
N ARG A 193 -27.66 3.02 -10.26
CA ARG A 193 -28.31 2.47 -9.07
C ARG A 193 -27.75 1.09 -8.68
N LYS A 194 -27.54 0.20 -9.65
CA LYS A 194 -27.11 -1.18 -9.42
C LYS A 194 -25.69 -1.22 -8.89
N LEU A 195 -24.79 -0.45 -9.52
CA LEU A 195 -23.41 -0.32 -9.07
C LEU A 195 -23.35 0.33 -7.68
N LEU A 196 -24.16 1.37 -7.43
CA LEU A 196 -24.22 2.04 -6.13
C LEU A 196 -24.64 1.08 -4.99
N GLU A 197 -25.62 0.20 -5.22
CA GLU A 197 -26.02 -0.84 -4.26
C GLU A 197 -24.91 -1.88 -4.03
N SER A 198 -24.23 -2.31 -5.10
CA SER A 198 -23.08 -3.23 -5.00
C SER A 198 -21.92 -2.62 -4.19
N LEU A 199 -21.56 -1.37 -4.48
CA LEU A 199 -20.50 -0.66 -3.77
C LEU A 199 -20.86 -0.44 -2.29
N TRP A 200 -22.13 -0.16 -1.98
CA TRP A 200 -22.60 -0.08 -0.60
C TRP A 200 -22.40 -1.42 0.13
N SER A 201 -22.84 -2.54 -0.47
CA SER A 201 -22.67 -3.87 0.11
C SER A 201 -21.20 -4.24 0.34
N GLN A 202 -20.31 -3.87 -0.59
CA GLN A 202 -18.87 -4.09 -0.41
C GLN A 202 -18.31 -3.25 0.74
N LEU A 203 -18.73 -1.99 0.84
CA LEU A 203 -18.28 -1.08 1.88
C LEU A 203 -18.73 -1.50 3.28
N THR A 204 -19.99 -1.91 3.45
CA THR A 204 -20.50 -2.40 4.75
C THR A 204 -19.78 -3.69 5.17
N GLY A 205 -19.49 -4.57 4.22
CA GLY A 205 -18.64 -5.75 4.45
C GLY A 205 -17.23 -5.37 4.89
N ALA A 206 -16.61 -4.39 4.23
CA ALA A 206 -15.26 -3.92 4.56
C ALA A 206 -15.19 -3.27 5.96
N ILE A 207 -16.16 -2.42 6.31
CA ILE A 207 -16.25 -1.79 7.64
C ILE A 207 -16.44 -2.87 8.71
N THR A 208 -17.32 -3.83 8.47
CA THR A 208 -17.55 -4.96 9.38
C THR A 208 -16.28 -5.78 9.59
N GLY A 209 -15.56 -6.09 8.50
CA GLY A 209 -14.32 -6.85 8.59
C GLY A 209 -13.18 -6.08 9.28
N LEU A 210 -13.09 -4.76 9.09
CA LEU A 210 -12.18 -3.91 9.89
C LEU A 210 -12.52 -4.00 11.38
N ALA A 211 -13.79 -3.84 11.75
CA ALA A 211 -14.22 -3.89 13.14
C ALA A 211 -14.00 -5.28 13.78
N ALA A 212 -14.23 -6.37 13.03
CA ALA A 212 -13.93 -7.73 13.47
C ALA A 212 -12.42 -7.97 13.68
N LEU A 213 -11.56 -7.23 13.00
CA LEU A 213 -10.12 -7.19 13.26
C LEU A 213 -9.76 -6.24 14.43
N GLY A 214 -10.73 -5.67 15.13
CA GLY A 214 -10.50 -4.69 16.19
C GLY A 214 -9.95 -3.37 15.67
N CYS A 215 -10.26 -3.01 14.43
CA CYS A 215 -9.79 -1.77 13.80
C CYS A 215 -10.96 -0.91 13.34
N VAL A 216 -10.78 0.40 13.47
CA VAL A 216 -11.61 1.40 12.82
C VAL A 216 -10.75 2.20 11.84
N HIS A 217 -11.30 2.64 10.71
CA HIS A 217 -10.54 3.44 9.74
C HIS A 217 -10.20 4.81 10.32
N GLY A 218 -11.15 5.45 11.01
CA GLY A 218 -10.95 6.70 11.72
C GLY A 218 -11.00 7.95 10.85
N ASP A 219 -11.18 7.85 9.55
CA ASP A 219 -11.42 8.96 8.62
C ASP A 219 -12.13 8.48 7.34
N LEU A 220 -13.06 7.53 7.47
CA LEU A 220 -13.67 6.91 6.30
C LEU A 220 -14.65 7.87 5.63
N SER A 221 -14.46 8.06 4.32
CA SER A 221 -15.33 8.87 3.47
C SER A 221 -15.19 8.44 2.01
N ALA A 222 -16.06 8.95 1.14
CA ALA A 222 -15.96 8.71 -0.30
C ALA A 222 -14.66 9.25 -0.96
N TYR A 223 -13.84 10.01 -0.23
CA TYR A 223 -12.53 10.45 -0.70
C TYR A 223 -11.42 9.42 -0.46
N ASN A 224 -11.63 8.48 0.47
CA ASN A 224 -10.69 7.43 0.85
C ASN A 224 -11.11 6.05 0.29
N LEU A 225 -11.98 6.09 -0.73
CA LEU A 225 -12.48 4.93 -1.45
C LEU A 225 -12.17 5.12 -2.94
N LEU A 226 -11.60 4.11 -3.58
CA LEU A 226 -11.42 4.02 -5.04
C LEU A 226 -12.48 3.09 -5.64
N VAL A 227 -12.82 3.31 -6.91
CA VAL A 227 -13.75 2.47 -7.67
C VAL A 227 -13.08 2.03 -8.96
N SER A 228 -12.87 0.72 -9.11
CA SER A 228 -12.29 0.05 -10.28
C SER A 228 -13.37 -0.84 -10.89
N GLY A 229 -14.09 -0.31 -11.89
CA GLY A 229 -15.29 -0.95 -12.42
C GLY A 229 -16.31 -1.22 -11.29
N GLU A 230 -16.56 -2.50 -11.00
CA GLU A 230 -17.45 -2.93 -9.91
C GLU A 230 -16.75 -3.09 -8.55
N ARG A 231 -15.42 -2.99 -8.47
CA ARG A 231 -14.62 -3.20 -7.25
C ARG A 231 -14.45 -1.89 -6.47
N LEU A 232 -14.86 -1.90 -5.21
CA LEU A 232 -14.51 -0.86 -4.24
C LEU A 232 -13.15 -1.17 -3.60
N VAL A 233 -12.30 -0.17 -3.37
CA VAL A 233 -11.01 -0.34 -2.66
C VAL A 233 -10.82 0.75 -1.61
N LEU A 234 -10.49 0.36 -0.38
CA LEU A 234 -10.15 1.25 0.74
C LEU A 234 -8.70 1.69 0.62
N ILE A 235 -8.44 2.98 0.75
CA ILE A 235 -7.10 3.57 0.76
C ILE A 235 -6.91 4.48 1.97
N ASP A 236 -5.67 4.88 2.21
CA ASP A 236 -5.30 5.74 3.34
C ASP A 236 -5.57 5.10 4.71
N LEU A 237 -4.99 3.90 4.87
CA LEU A 237 -5.04 3.09 6.08
C LEU A 237 -3.99 3.41 7.18
N PRO A 238 -3.00 4.33 7.04
CA PRO A 238 -2.06 4.59 8.15
C PRO A 238 -2.76 5.22 9.35
N GLN A 239 -4.02 5.61 9.18
CA GLN A 239 -4.89 6.21 10.14
C GLN A 239 -5.70 5.17 10.95
N THR A 240 -5.63 3.87 10.67
CA THR A 240 -6.44 2.90 11.42
C THR A 240 -6.13 2.90 12.92
N VAL A 241 -7.18 2.95 13.73
CA VAL A 241 -7.11 3.02 15.19
C VAL A 241 -7.61 1.69 15.77
N ASP A 242 -7.03 1.29 16.91
CA ASP A 242 -7.52 0.15 17.67
C ASP A 242 -8.92 0.48 18.23
N LEU A 243 -9.92 -0.28 17.79
CA LEU A 243 -11.32 -0.05 18.10
C LEU A 243 -11.62 -0.21 19.59
N PHE A 244 -10.92 -1.12 20.28
CA PHE A 244 -11.22 -1.50 21.65
C PHE A 244 -10.30 -0.81 22.67
N ALA A 245 -9.05 -0.54 22.28
CA ALA A 245 -8.06 0.07 23.16
C ALA A 245 -8.11 1.61 23.13
N ASN A 246 -8.60 2.22 22.04
CA ASN A 246 -8.72 3.68 21.97
C ASN A 246 -10.06 4.14 22.61
N PRO A 247 -10.04 5.09 23.57
CA PRO A 247 -11.27 5.62 24.19
C PRO A 247 -12.29 6.20 23.21
N HIS A 248 -11.83 6.65 22.04
CA HIS A 248 -12.63 7.22 20.97
C HIS A 248 -12.94 6.23 19.83
N GLY A 249 -12.54 4.96 19.94
CA GLY A 249 -12.69 3.97 18.86
C GLY A 249 -14.14 3.81 18.39
N MET A 250 -15.09 3.69 19.32
CA MET A 250 -16.51 3.54 18.99
C MET A 250 -17.11 4.81 18.37
N GLU A 251 -16.72 5.99 18.87
CA GLU A 251 -17.13 7.28 18.31
C GLU A 251 -16.62 7.47 16.88
N MET A 252 -15.36 7.09 16.63
CA MET A 252 -14.76 7.08 15.29
C MET A 252 -15.51 6.14 14.35
N LEU A 253 -15.91 4.96 14.83
CA LEU A 253 -16.65 3.98 14.02
C LEU A 253 -18.04 4.50 13.64
N GLN A 254 -18.76 5.08 14.60
CA GLN A 254 -20.06 5.72 14.34
C GLN A 254 -19.93 6.86 13.32
N ARG A 255 -18.88 7.68 13.44
CA ARG A 255 -18.59 8.76 12.49
C ARG A 255 -18.30 8.23 11.09
N ASP A 256 -17.47 7.19 10.98
CA ASP A 256 -17.16 6.54 9.70
C ASP A 256 -18.44 6.02 9.02
N CYS A 257 -19.30 5.32 9.77
CA CYS A 257 -20.59 4.81 9.28
C CYS A 257 -21.50 5.95 8.80
N THR A 258 -21.60 7.03 9.59
CA THR A 258 -22.42 8.21 9.27
C THR A 258 -21.93 8.92 8.01
N ASN A 259 -20.61 9.10 7.86
CA ASN A 259 -20.01 9.79 6.72
C ASN A 259 -20.32 9.06 5.41
N VAL A 260 -20.14 7.73 5.39
CA VAL A 260 -20.39 6.93 4.19
C VAL A 260 -21.88 6.85 3.90
N ALA A 261 -22.73 6.57 4.88
CA ALA A 261 -24.18 6.50 4.70
C ALA A 261 -24.74 7.82 4.14
N THR A 262 -24.26 8.96 4.63
CA THR A 262 -24.64 10.29 4.12
C THR A 262 -24.33 10.44 2.63
N TRP A 263 -23.16 9.99 2.18
CA TRP A 263 -22.76 10.09 0.78
C TRP A 263 -23.61 9.21 -0.15
N PHE A 264 -23.93 7.98 0.28
CA PHE A 264 -24.76 7.04 -0.47
C PHE A 264 -26.24 7.47 -0.48
N ARG A 265 -26.75 7.99 0.63
CA ARG A 265 -28.09 8.58 0.73
C ARG A 265 -28.26 9.76 -0.21
N ALA A 266 -27.27 10.64 -0.28
CA ALA A 266 -27.27 11.77 -1.22
C ALA A 266 -27.29 11.33 -2.71
N ARG A 267 -27.03 10.06 -3.01
CA ARG A 267 -27.09 9.45 -4.35
C ARG A 267 -28.32 8.57 -4.56
N GLY A 268 -29.25 8.62 -3.62
CA GLY A 268 -30.58 8.01 -3.74
C GLY A 268 -30.72 6.65 -3.08
N LEU A 269 -29.69 6.11 -2.39
CA LEU A 269 -29.90 4.93 -1.54
C LEU A 269 -30.71 5.30 -0.30
N ASP A 270 -31.55 4.37 0.18
CA ASP A 270 -32.21 4.48 1.47
C ASP A 270 -31.37 3.71 2.50
N VAL A 271 -30.38 4.38 3.08
CA VAL A 271 -29.40 3.81 4.01
C VAL A 271 -29.25 4.71 5.21
N ASP A 272 -28.95 4.12 6.37
CA ASP A 272 -28.73 4.84 7.61
C ASP A 272 -27.40 4.52 8.30
N GLY A 273 -26.75 5.57 8.82
CA GLY A 273 -25.44 5.47 9.44
C GLY A 273 -25.49 4.89 10.85
N GLU A 274 -26.55 5.18 11.61
CA GLU A 274 -26.76 4.61 12.94
C GLU A 274 -27.16 3.13 12.83
N GLU A 275 -28.01 2.79 11.85
CA GLU A 275 -28.34 1.40 11.54
C GLU A 275 -27.08 0.62 11.17
N LEU A 276 -26.26 1.13 10.23
CA LEU A 276 -24.99 0.52 9.86
C LEU A 276 -24.06 0.36 11.07
N PHE A 277 -23.94 1.38 11.91
CA PHE A 277 -23.11 1.32 13.12
C PHE A 277 -23.57 0.21 14.07
N GLY A 278 -24.86 0.14 14.38
CA GLY A 278 -25.43 -0.92 15.21
C GLY A 278 -25.17 -2.31 14.63
N ASP A 279 -25.34 -2.45 13.32
CA ASP A 279 -25.08 -3.66 12.55
C ASP A 279 -23.63 -4.12 12.59
N VAL A 280 -22.68 -3.18 12.52
CA VAL A 280 -21.24 -3.47 12.61
C VAL A 280 -20.88 -3.89 14.03
N VAL A 281 -21.34 -3.14 15.04
CA VAL A 281 -21.05 -3.45 16.46
C VAL A 281 -21.60 -4.83 16.85
N ALA A 282 -22.81 -5.17 16.41
CA ALA A 282 -23.44 -6.46 16.69
C ALA A 282 -22.69 -7.66 16.06
N ARG A 283 -21.87 -7.44 15.03
CA ARG A 283 -21.10 -8.48 14.33
C ARG A 283 -19.63 -8.53 14.76
N ALA A 284 -19.11 -7.44 15.33
CA ALA A 284 -17.71 -7.29 15.71
C ALA A 284 -17.41 -7.66 17.18
N VAL A 285 -18.44 -7.79 18.03
CA VAL A 285 -18.36 -8.12 19.47
C VAL A 285 -18.85 -9.53 19.75
#